data_AF-A0A1B0B482-F1
#
_entry.id   AF-A0A1B0B482-F1
#
_cell.length_a   1.000
_cell.length_b   1.000
_cell.length_c   1.000
_cell.angle_alpha   90.00
_cell.angle_beta   90.00
_cell.angle_gamma   90.00
#
_symmetry.space_group_name_H-M   'P 1'
#
loop_
_entity.id
_entity.type
_entity.pdbx_description
1 polymer ?
#
loop_
_entity_poly.entity_id
_entity_poly.type
_entity_poly.pdbx_seq_one_letter_code
_entity_poly.pdbx_strand_id
1 'polypeptide(L)' 'MLDLQIMDRLMLSQQKALDELRLESEELYQEAIQPDVSLLPVRVKGPVATPPIEGYNSPDGDYLLDAKKWD' A
#
# COMPACT_ATOMS: atom_id res chain seq x y z
N MET A 1 18.91 8.20 -6.20
CA MET A 1 19.97 7.16 -6.07
C MET A 1 19.83 6.38 -4.77
N LEU A 2 19.55 7.03 -3.64
CA LEU A 2 19.26 6.36 -2.35
C LEU A 2 18.04 5.42 -2.41
N ASP A 3 16.93 5.84 -3.02
CA ASP A 3 15.71 5.03 -3.05
C ASP A 3 15.90 3.68 -3.75
N LEU A 4 16.72 3.65 -4.82
CA LEU A 4 17.08 2.41 -5.50
C LEU A 4 17.88 1.48 -4.58
N GLN A 5 18.85 2.02 -3.83
CA GLN A 5 19.63 1.24 -2.86
C GLN A 5 18.75 0.67 -1.73
N ILE A 6 17.75 1.44 -1.28
CA ILE A 6 16.78 0.96 -0.28
C ILE A 6 15.93 -0.16 -0.87
N MET A 7 15.44 -0.01 -2.11
CA MET A 7 14.66 -1.02 -2.79
C MET A 7 15.47 -2.31 -2.99
N ASP A 8 16.72 -2.20 -3.43
CA ASP A 8 17.63 -3.34 -3.60
C ASP A 8 17.84 -4.08 -2.28
N ARG A 9 18.07 -3.34 -1.19
CA ARG A 9 18.24 -3.93 0.14
C ARG A 9 16.97 -4.66 0.60
N LEU A 10 15.79 -4.08 0.36
CA LEU A 10 14.51 -4.71 0.71
C LEU A 10 14.30 -6.01 -0.08
N MET A 11 14.54 -5.99 -1.39
CA MET A 11 14.41 -7.17 -2.26
C MET A 11 15.38 -8.28 -1.85
N LEU A 12 16.65 -7.95 -1.60
CA LEU A 12 17.65 -8.92 -1.14
C LEU A 12 17.28 -9.52 0.23
N SER A 13 16.75 -8.70 1.12
CA SER A 13 16.33 -9.16 2.45
C SER A 13 15.11 -10.08 2.37
N GLN A 14 14.14 -9.76 1.51
CA GLN A 14 12.97 -10.61 1.25
C GLN A 14 13.39 -11.96 0.65
N GLN A 15 14.25 -11.97 -0.37
CA GLN A 15 14.72 -13.20 -1.01
C GLN A 15 15.43 -14.10 0.00
N LYS A 16 16.38 -13.54 0.77
CA LYS A 16 17.09 -14.30 1.81
C LYS A 16 16.11 -14.92 2.82
N ALA A 17 15.10 -14.17 3.26
CA ALA A 17 14.11 -14.70 4.18
C ALA A 17 13.29 -15.85 3.59
N LEU A 18 12.93 -15.78 2.30
CA LEU A 18 12.23 -16.85 1.59
C LEU A 18 13.10 -18.09 1.38
N ASP A 19 14.40 -17.92 1.11
CA ASP A 19 15.35 -19.03 0.95
C ASP A 19 15.49 -19.82 2.27
N GLU A 20 15.65 -19.12 3.40
CA GLU A 20 15.71 -19.75 4.72
C GLU A 20 14.37 -20.40 5.09
N LEU A 21 13.25 -19.75 4.79
CA LEU A 21 11.91 -20.32 5.02
C LEU A 21 11.71 -21.64 4.27
N ARG A 22 12.21 -21.72 3.03
CA ARG A 22 12.12 -22.93 2.22
C ARG A 22 12.93 -24.08 2.81
N LEU A 23 14.09 -23.80 3.38
CA LEU A 23 14.92 -24.80 4.06
C LEU A 23 14.26 -25.33 5.34
N GLU A 24 13.55 -24.47 6.07
CA GLU A 24 12.84 -24.83 7.30
C GLU A 24 11.50 -25.55 7.01
N SER A 25 10.73 -25.07 6.02
CA SER A 25 9.43 -25.63 5.64
C SER A 25 9.04 -25.26 4.21
N GLU A 26 9.04 -26.26 3.33
CA GLU A 26 8.55 -26.09 1.95
C GLU A 26 7.05 -25.72 1.91
N GLU A 27 6.23 -26.26 2.83
CA GLU A 27 4.79 -25.93 2.91
C GLU A 27 4.57 -24.44 3.17
N LEU A 28 5.25 -23.86 4.17
CA LEU A 28 5.13 -22.44 4.48
C LEU A 28 5.69 -21.54 3.38
N TYR A 29 6.76 -21.97 2.70
CA TYR A 29 7.28 -21.26 1.54
C TYR A 29 6.24 -21.18 0.42
N GLN A 30 5.55 -22.28 0.09
CA GLN A 30 4.55 -22.31 -0.98
C GLN A 30 3.36 -21.38 -0.69
N GLU A 31 2.93 -21.29 0.57
CA GLU A 31 1.90 -20.33 1.00
C GLU A 31 2.39 -18.88 0.94
N ALA A 32 3.62 -18.60 1.41
CA ALA A 32 4.16 -17.25 1.49
C ALA A 32 4.39 -16.58 0.12
N ILE A 33 4.60 -17.37 -0.95
CA ILE A 33 4.78 -16.82 -2.31
C ILE A 33 3.46 -16.56 -3.04
N GLN A 34 2.31 -16.98 -2.50
CA GLN A 34 1.03 -16.76 -3.16
C GLN A 34 0.64 -15.27 -3.12
N PRO A 35 0.06 -14.73 -4.20
CA PRO A 35 -0.46 -13.37 -4.19
C PRO A 35 -1.70 -13.27 -3.29
N ASP A 36 -1.69 -12.32 -2.35
CA ASP A 36 -2.87 -12.02 -1.54
C ASP A 36 -3.84 -11.11 -2.29
N VAL A 37 -4.87 -11.72 -2.89
CA VAL A 37 -5.92 -11.01 -3.64
C VAL A 37 -6.77 -10.10 -2.74
N SER A 38 -6.78 -10.31 -1.42
CA SER A 38 -7.56 -9.50 -0.48
C SER A 38 -7.00 -8.08 -0.32
N LEU A 39 -5.75 -7.86 -0.73
CA LEU A 39 -5.14 -6.53 -0.74
C LEU A 39 -5.79 -5.58 -1.76
N LEU A 40 -6.52 -6.11 -2.77
CA LEU A 40 -7.10 -5.29 -3.83
C LEU A 40 -8.60 -5.03 -3.61
N PRO A 41 -9.10 -3.79 -3.81
CA PRO A 41 -8.35 -2.59 -4.21
C PRO A 41 -7.65 -1.90 -3.03
N VAL A 42 -6.35 -1.60 -3.18
CA VAL A 42 -5.61 -0.79 -2.20
C VAL A 42 -6.04 0.68 -2.31
N ARG A 43 -6.40 1.31 -1.19
CA ARG A 43 -6.57 2.77 -1.08
C ARG A 43 -5.73 3.32 0.06
N VAL A 44 -4.86 4.26 -0.25
CA VAL A 44 -4.04 4.97 0.75
C VAL A 44 -4.30 6.47 0.61
N LYS A 45 -4.53 7.16 1.74
CA LYS A 45 -4.58 8.62 1.77
C LYS A 45 -3.17 9.16 1.95
N GLY A 46 -2.76 10.06 1.07
CA GLY A 46 -1.46 10.72 1.20
C GLY A 46 -1.40 11.62 2.45
N PRO A 47 -0.19 12.03 2.86
CA PRO A 47 -0.03 13.00 3.93
C PRO A 47 -0.65 14.35 3.54
N VAL A 48 -1.19 15.06 4.53
CA VAL A 48 -1.70 16.43 4.41
C VAL A 48 -0.67 17.41 4.97
N ALA A 49 -0.72 18.68 4.54
CA ALA A 49 0.22 19.70 5.01
C ALA A 49 0.15 19.91 6.54
N THR A 50 -1.04 19.78 7.12
CA THR A 50 -1.29 19.83 8.57
C THR A 50 -2.30 18.74 8.96
N PRO A 51 -2.11 18.06 10.11
CA PRO A 51 -3.10 17.12 10.61
C PRO A 51 -4.48 17.77 10.80
N PRO A 52 -5.59 17.01 10.68
CA PRO A 52 -6.93 17.53 10.94
C PRO A 52 -7.09 18.06 12.37
N ILE A 53 -7.91 19.10 12.53
CA ILE A 53 -8.32 19.60 13.85
C ILE A 53 -9.41 18.67 14.38
N GLU A 54 -9.20 18.11 15.58
CA GLU A 54 -10.18 17.24 16.24
C GLU A 54 -11.46 18.03 16.57
N GLY A 55 -12.63 17.47 16.22
CA GLY A 55 -13.94 18.08 16.50
C GLY A 55 -14.28 19.30 15.65
N TYR A 56 -13.53 19.61 14.58
CA TYR A 56 -13.86 20.72 13.70
C TYR A 56 -15.17 20.48 12.95
N ASN A 57 -16.14 21.37 13.15
CA ASN A 57 -17.39 21.37 12.39
C ASN A 57 -17.23 22.28 11.16
N SER A 58 -17.17 21.68 9.97
CA SER A 58 -17.10 22.42 8.72
C SER A 58 -18.37 23.24 8.50
N PRO A 59 -18.29 24.47 7.96
CA PRO A 59 -19.49 25.19 7.54
C PRO A 59 -20.24 24.42 6.45
N ASP A 60 -21.55 24.64 6.37
CA ASP A 60 -22.40 24.08 5.32
C ASP A 60 -22.03 24.65 3.94
N GLY A 61 -22.19 23.84 2.90
CA GLY A 61 -22.00 24.25 1.52
C GLY A 61 -22.45 23.17 0.53
N ASP A 62 -22.77 23.59 -0.70
CA ASP A 62 -23.21 22.70 -1.76
C ASP A 62 -22.02 22.15 -2.56
N TYR A 63 -22.03 20.85 -2.84
CA TYR A 63 -21.12 20.23 -3.81
C TYR A 63 -21.84 20.04 -5.15
N LEU A 64 -21.45 20.82 -6.17
CA LEU A 64 -21.97 20.65 -7.54
C LEU A 64 -21.06 19.69 -8.32
N LEU A 65 -21.58 18.50 -8.63
CA LEU A 65 -20.93 17.56 -9.53
C LEU A 65 -21.27 17.91 -10.99
N ASP A 66 -20.41 18.68 -11.66
CA ASP A 66 -20.53 18.95 -13.10
C ASP A 66 -19.67 17.95 -13.91
N ALA A 67 -20.14 16.71 -13.97
CA ALA A 67 -19.52 15.69 -14.82
C ALA A 67 -20.09 15.80 -16.24
N LYS A 68 -19.26 16.25 -17.20
CA LYS A 68 -19.62 16.24 -18.62
C LYS A 68 -19.84 14.80 -19.09
N LYS A 69 -21.06 14.51 -19.54
CA LYS A 69 -21.35 13.29 -20.29
C LYS A 69 -20.97 13.54 -21.74
N TRP A 70 -20.16 12.64 -22.29
CA TRP A 70 -19.80 12.65 -23.70
C TRP A 70 -20.51 11.44 -24.30
N ASP A 71 -21.52 11.70 -25.16
CA ASP A 71 -22.23 10.69 -25.94
C ASP A 71 -21.48 10.39 -27.25
#